data_AF-A0A7R9VQV7-F1
#
_entry.id   AF-A0A7R9VQV7-F1
#
_cell.length_a   1.000
_cell.length_b   1.000
_cell.length_c   1.000
_cell.angle_alpha   90.00
_cell.angle_beta   90.00
_cell.angle_gamma   90.00
#
_symmetry.space_group_name_H-M   'P 1'
#
loop_
_entity.id
_entity.type
_entity.pdbx_description
1 polymer ?
#
loop_
_entity_poly.entity_id
_entity_poly.type
_entity_poly.pdbx_seq_one_letter_code
_entity_poly.pdbx_strand_id
1 'polypeptide(L)'
;YDMLNQTYLVSKKRKCRVAMGNTAKQVEVHTAFRCIMIEEERDLKHSDPPRLNRCEKQHLTYVDVLCELGLNLGIDATQILAELQSYCRDLAKPAGDSWSSSQLLAEDSFNLSDTFLGFTSDSLSSLLVQEIHHIRPDDD
;
A
#
# COMPACT_ATOMS: atom_id res chain seq x y z
N TYR A 1 18.37 -16.73 5.78
CA TYR A 1 18.09 -16.79 7.23
C TYR A 1 19.12 -16.01 8.06
N ASP A 2 20.42 -16.26 7.93
CA ASP A 2 21.45 -15.66 8.80
C ASP A 2 21.49 -14.12 8.79
N MET A 3 21.21 -13.50 7.64
CA MET A 3 21.06 -12.04 7.52
C MET A 3 20.05 -11.45 8.52
N LEU A 4 18.97 -12.16 8.85
CA LEU A 4 17.89 -11.63 9.70
C LEU A 4 18.21 -11.77 11.20
N ASN A 5 19.21 -12.56 11.58
CA ASN A 5 19.56 -12.78 12.98
C ASN A 5 20.23 -11.58 13.65
N GLN A 6 20.64 -10.56 12.88
CA GLN A 6 21.36 -9.37 13.35
C GLN A 6 22.67 -9.60 14.13
N THR A 7 23.13 -10.84 14.28
CA THR A 7 24.40 -11.20 14.90
C THR A 7 25.56 -10.96 13.92
N TYR A 8 26.01 -9.71 13.81
CA TYR A 8 27.00 -9.30 12.79
C TYR A 8 28.44 -9.13 13.28
N LEU A 9 28.76 -9.26 14.56
CA LEU A 9 30.09 -8.88 15.06
C LEU A 9 31.14 -9.97 14.84
N VAL A 10 32.05 -9.74 13.87
CA VAL A 10 33.29 -10.50 13.72
C VAL A 10 34.45 -9.52 13.53
N SER A 11 35.32 -9.41 14.53
CA SER A 11 36.60 -8.68 14.44
C SER A 11 36.50 -7.23 13.93
N LYS A 12 35.72 -6.39 14.64
CA LYS A 12 35.52 -4.94 14.38
C LYS A 12 34.74 -4.57 13.10
N LYS A 13 34.34 -5.54 12.28
CA LYS A 13 33.47 -5.32 11.11
C LYS A 13 32.16 -6.07 11.28
N ARG A 14 31.06 -5.47 10.82
CA ARG A 14 29.76 -6.14 10.75
C ARG A 14 29.78 -7.07 9.54
N LYS A 15 29.75 -8.39 9.77
CA LYS A 15 29.71 -9.40 8.70
C LYS A 15 28.50 -10.30 8.89
N CYS A 16 27.88 -10.71 7.79
CA CYS A 16 26.82 -11.69 7.77
C CYS A 16 27.17 -12.84 6.85
N ARG A 17 26.58 -14.01 7.08
CA ARG A 17 26.67 -15.13 6.14
C ARG A 17 25.55 -15.00 5.12
N VAL A 18 25.92 -14.95 3.84
CA VAL A 18 24.99 -15.03 2.71
C VAL A 18 25.23 -16.35 1.99
N ALA A 19 24.16 -17.08 1.74
CA ALA A 19 24.18 -18.36 1.07
C ALA A 19 23.39 -18.31 -0.24
N MET A 20 23.92 -18.97 -1.26
CA MET A 20 23.29 -19.18 -2.56
C MET A 20 23.50 -20.64 -2.94
N GLY A 21 22.42 -21.42 -2.94
CA GLY A 21 22.50 -22.88 -3.08
C GLY A 21 23.37 -23.52 -2.00
N ASN A 22 24.39 -24.28 -2.40
CA ASN A 22 25.35 -24.94 -1.50
C ASN A 22 26.52 -24.05 -1.07
N THR A 23 26.65 -22.84 -1.62
CA THR A 23 27.77 -21.95 -1.35
C THR A 23 27.36 -20.92 -0.31
N ALA A 24 28.22 -20.66 0.67
CA ALA A 24 28.01 -19.58 1.62
C ALA A 24 29.30 -18.78 1.85
N LYS A 25 29.17 -17.45 1.91
CA LYS A 25 30.30 -16.53 2.15
C LYS A 25 29.94 -15.54 3.25
N GLN A 26 30.95 -15.08 3.97
CA GLN A 26 30.82 -13.94 4.87
C GLN A 26 31.00 -12.65 4.08
N VAL A 27 29.99 -11.77 4.11
CA VAL A 27 29.99 -10.47 3.45
C VAL A 27 29.88 -9.36 4.49
N GLU A 28 30.51 -8.22 4.22
CA GLU A 28 30.44 -7.04 5.10
C GLU A 28 29.09 -6.34 4.96
N VAL A 29 28.52 -5.91 6.08
CA VAL A 29 27.22 -5.22 6.15
C VAL A 29 27.47 -3.78 6.57
N HIS A 30 27.03 -2.85 5.75
CA HIS A 30 27.14 -1.43 6.04
C HIS A 30 26.31 -1.05 7.28
N THR A 31 26.77 -0.08 8.07
CA THR A 31 26.10 0.31 9.33
C THR A 31 24.70 0.88 9.11
N ALA A 32 24.51 1.60 8.01
CA ALA A 32 23.24 2.19 7.60
C ALA A 32 22.34 1.27 6.76
N PHE A 33 22.74 0.01 6.53
CA PHE A 33 21.91 -0.92 5.77
C PHE A 33 20.59 -1.21 6.51
N ARG A 34 19.47 -1.09 5.80
CA ARG A 34 18.12 -1.43 6.28
C ARG A 34 17.52 -2.50 5.36
N CYS A 35 16.75 -3.41 5.94
CA CYS A 35 16.02 -4.44 5.22
C CYS A 35 14.56 -4.38 5.66
N ILE A 36 13.67 -4.12 4.70
CA ILE A 36 12.23 -4.10 4.91
C ILE A 36 11.65 -5.28 4.14
N MET A 37 10.80 -6.05 4.81
CA MET A 37 10.11 -7.18 4.21
C MET A 37 8.62 -6.84 4.15
N ILE A 38 8.08 -6.81 2.93
CA ILE A 38 6.66 -6.57 2.68
C ILE A 38 6.02 -7.95 2.45
N GLU A 39 4.95 -8.23 3.17
CA GLU A 39 4.22 -9.49 3.08
C GLU A 39 2.73 -9.20 3.26
N GLU A 40 1.88 -9.87 2.49
CA GLU A 40 0.44 -9.71 2.61
C GLU A 40 -0.07 -10.42 3.86
N GLU A 41 -1.00 -9.80 4.58
CA GLU A 41 -1.52 -10.34 5.85
C GLU A 41 -2.12 -11.75 5.68
N ARG A 42 -2.75 -12.02 4.54
CA ARG A 42 -3.35 -13.32 4.21
C ARG A 42 -2.34 -14.47 4.14
N ASP A 43 -1.07 -14.17 3.87
CA ASP A 43 0.00 -15.15 3.73
C ASP A 43 0.76 -15.39 5.04
N LEU A 44 0.55 -14.55 6.07
CA LEU A 44 1.24 -14.65 7.37
C LEU A 44 1.05 -16.00 8.06
N LYS A 45 -0.10 -16.65 7.84
CA LYS A 45 -0.40 -18.00 8.37
C LYS A 45 0.50 -19.10 7.77
N HIS A 46 1.09 -18.86 6.61
CA HIS A 46 1.98 -19.79 5.90
C HIS A 46 3.45 -19.41 6.05
N SER A 47 3.74 -18.27 6.65
CA SER A 47 5.09 -17.77 6.89
C SER A 47 5.80 -18.55 7.99
N ASP A 48 7.11 -18.75 7.82
CA ASP A 48 7.96 -19.39 8.81
C ASP A 48 8.04 -18.57 10.12
N PRO A 49 7.60 -19.08 11.28
CA PRO A 49 7.58 -18.32 12.54
C PRO A 49 8.96 -17.78 12.96
N PRO A 50 10.08 -18.54 12.86
CA PRO A 50 11.43 -18.00 13.07
C PRO A 50 11.82 -16.83 12.17
N ARG A 51 11.30 -16.74 10.93
CA ARG A 51 11.51 -15.57 10.06
C ARG A 51 10.75 -14.38 10.62
N LEU A 52 9.47 -14.55 10.94
CA LEU A 52 8.64 -13.50 11.53
C LEU A 52 9.23 -13.00 12.85
N ASN A 53 9.66 -13.89 13.74
CA ASN A 53 10.22 -13.56 15.06
C ASN A 53 11.48 -12.69 15.03
N ARG A 54 12.18 -12.63 13.89
CA ARG A 54 13.40 -11.82 13.71
C ARG A 54 13.13 -10.42 13.14
N CYS A 55 11.91 -10.17 12.66
CA CYS A 55 11.52 -8.87 12.16
C CYS A 55 10.72 -8.11 13.22
N GLU A 56 10.92 -6.80 13.26
CA GLU A 56 9.95 -5.87 13.84
C GLU A 56 8.75 -5.82 12.89
N LYS A 57 7.54 -6.06 13.42
CA LYS A 57 6.32 -6.12 12.60
C LYS A 57 5.61 -4.79 12.69
N GLN A 58 5.22 -4.29 11.54
CA GLN A 58 4.33 -3.15 11.41
C GLN A 58 3.18 -3.58 10.50
N HIS A 59 1.97 -3.14 10.84
CA HIS A 59 0.80 -3.30 9.99
C HIS A 59 0.53 -1.94 9.36
N LEU A 60 0.41 -1.93 8.02
CA LEU A 60 0.23 -0.70 7.27
C LEU A 60 -0.86 -0.92 6.23
N THR A 61 -1.93 -0.16 6.35
CA THR A 61 -3.02 -0.10 5.37
C THR A 61 -3.05 1.27 4.70
N TYR A 62 -3.77 1.39 3.58
CA TYR A 62 -3.99 2.69 2.94
C TYR A 62 -4.69 3.70 3.86
N VAL A 63 -5.56 3.23 4.77
CA VAL A 63 -6.23 4.09 5.74
C VAL A 63 -5.22 4.67 6.73
N ASP A 64 -4.27 3.86 7.20
CA ASP A 64 -3.22 4.33 8.11
C ASP A 64 -2.37 5.43 7.45
N VAL A 65 -1.97 5.21 6.19
CA VAL A 65 -1.20 6.19 5.40
C VAL A 65 -2.00 7.48 5.20
N LEU A 66 -3.27 7.37 4.79
CA LEU A 66 -4.12 8.54 4.57
C LEU A 66 -4.38 9.33 5.85
N CYS A 67 -4.60 8.65 6.97
CA CYS A 67 -4.76 9.30 8.27
C CYS A 67 -3.50 10.05 8.67
N GLU A 68 -2.31 9.45 8.53
CA GLU A 68 -1.04 10.10 8.85
C GLU A 68 -0.80 11.33 7.98
N LEU A 69 -0.99 11.20 6.66
CA LEU A 69 -0.86 12.31 5.71
C LEU A 69 -1.89 13.41 5.97
N GLY A 70 -3.13 13.05 6.24
CA GLY A 70 -4.22 13.97 6.57
C GLY A 70 -3.94 14.77 7.86
N LEU A 71 -3.48 14.09 8.92
CA LEU A 71 -3.09 14.74 10.17
C LEU A 71 -1.99 15.78 9.96
N ASN A 72 -0.99 15.48 9.12
CA ASN A 72 0.09 16.41 8.80
C ASN A 72 -0.39 17.66 8.05
N LEU A 73 -1.53 17.59 7.36
CA LEU A 73 -2.15 18.72 6.65
C LEU A 73 -3.30 19.38 7.44
N GLY A 74 -3.69 18.82 8.59
CA GLY A 74 -4.88 19.27 9.33
C GLY A 74 -6.19 18.97 8.60
N ILE A 75 -6.21 17.92 7.78
CA ILE A 75 -7.35 17.53 6.93
C ILE A 75 -7.83 16.13 7.33
N ASP A 76 -9.15 15.92 7.34
CA ASP A 76 -9.72 14.58 7.44
C ASP A 76 -9.70 13.87 6.07
N ALA A 77 -8.60 13.17 5.79
CA ALA A 77 -8.43 12.45 4.54
C ALA A 77 -9.46 11.32 4.35
N THR A 78 -9.99 10.75 5.44
CA THR A 78 -11.01 9.69 5.35
C THR A 78 -12.36 10.23 4.91
N GLN A 79 -12.71 11.42 5.38
CA GLN A 79 -13.90 12.14 4.94
C GLN A 79 -13.80 12.52 3.46
N ILE A 80 -12.65 13.04 3.02
CA ILE A 80 -12.42 13.36 1.60
C ILE A 80 -12.54 12.11 0.72
N LEU A 81 -11.97 10.98 1.17
CA LEU A 81 -12.09 9.72 0.44
C LEU A 81 -13.56 9.29 0.29
N ALA A 82 -14.36 9.43 1.35
CA ALA A 82 -15.79 9.10 1.31
C ALA A 82 -16.58 10.01 0.36
N GLU A 83 -16.27 11.31 0.35
CA GLU A 83 -16.87 12.29 -0.56
C GLU A 83 -16.48 12.02 -2.02
N LEU A 84 -15.19 11.77 -2.29
CA LEU A 84 -14.70 11.41 -3.61
C LEU A 84 -15.33 10.13 -4.12
N GLN A 85 -15.46 9.12 -3.26
CA GLN A 85 -16.18 7.89 -3.57
C GLN A 85 -17.65 8.15 -3.92
N SER A 86 -18.33 9.05 -3.20
CA SER A 86 -19.71 9.43 -3.52
C SER A 86 -19.79 10.13 -4.87
N TYR A 87 -18.91 11.09 -5.12
CA TYR A 87 -18.82 11.84 -6.36
C TYR A 87 -18.60 10.92 -7.57
N CYS A 88 -17.63 10.01 -7.50
CA CYS A 88 -17.38 9.05 -8.58
C CYS A 88 -18.58 8.11 -8.81
N ARG A 89 -19.28 7.70 -7.74
CA ARG A 89 -20.51 6.90 -7.88
C ARG A 89 -21.63 7.68 -8.56
N ASP A 90 -21.76 8.96 -8.25
CA ASP A 90 -22.77 9.82 -8.88
C ASP A 90 -22.44 10.07 -10.36
N LEU A 91 -21.16 10.18 -10.72
CA LEU A 91 -20.72 10.25 -12.12
C LEU A 91 -20.97 8.97 -12.92
N ALA A 92 -20.87 7.81 -12.27
CA ALA A 92 -21.16 6.52 -12.90
C ALA A 92 -22.66 6.26 -13.07
N LYS A 93 -23.54 7.04 -12.42
CA LYS A 93 -24.98 6.93 -12.65
C LYS A 93 -25.31 7.47 -14.05
N PRO A 94 -26.07 6.74 -14.86
CA PRO A 94 -26.51 7.25 -16.15
C PRO A 94 -27.32 8.53 -15.95
N ALA A 95 -26.98 9.59 -16.71
CA ALA A 95 -27.70 10.85 -16.72
C ALA A 95 -29.12 10.63 -17.29
N GLY A 96 -30.08 10.37 -16.41
CA GLY A 96 -31.47 10.17 -16.79
C GLY A 96 -32.32 11.38 -16.46
N ASP A 97 -32.37 12.37 -17.35
CA ASP A 97 -33.52 13.28 -17.43
C ASP A 97 -34.19 13.16 -18.81
N SER A 98 -35.41 12.64 -18.77
CA SER A 98 -36.52 12.97 -19.70
C SER A 98 -36.51 12.45 -21.15
N TRP A 99 -36.08 11.23 -21.47
CA TRP A 99 -36.66 10.50 -22.62
C TRP A 99 -36.92 9.01 -22.33
N SER A 100 -38.22 8.69 -22.20
CA SER A 100 -38.87 7.38 -22.33
C SER A 100 -38.38 6.24 -21.42
N SER A 101 -39.02 6.11 -20.26
CA SER A 101 -38.91 5.04 -19.26
C SER A 101 -39.41 3.66 -19.71
N SER A 102 -39.11 3.21 -20.93
CA SER A 102 -39.50 1.87 -21.35
C SER A 102 -38.59 1.37 -22.46
N GLN A 103 -37.47 0.70 -22.11
CA GLN A 103 -36.87 -0.45 -22.83
C GLN A 103 -35.36 -0.68 -22.64
N LEU A 104 -34.65 0.09 -21.80
CA LEU A 104 -33.33 -0.36 -21.34
C LEU A 104 -33.54 -1.11 -20.03
N LEU A 105 -33.33 -2.42 -20.11
CA LEU A 105 -33.47 -3.37 -19.00
C LEU A 105 -32.63 -2.87 -17.82
N ALA A 106 -33.09 -3.13 -16.60
CA ALA A 106 -32.42 -2.80 -15.35
C ALA A 106 -31.03 -3.46 -15.16
N GLU A 107 -30.44 -4.00 -16.23
CA GLU A 107 -29.17 -4.72 -16.29
C GLU A 107 -27.99 -3.83 -16.72
N ASP A 108 -28.21 -2.63 -17.26
CA ASP A 108 -27.15 -1.70 -17.69
C ASP A 108 -26.81 -0.64 -16.62
N SER A 109 -26.61 -1.06 -15.37
CA SER A 109 -26.04 -0.15 -14.36
C SER A 109 -24.53 -0.02 -14.60
N PHE A 110 -24.07 1.12 -15.10
CA PHE A 110 -22.64 1.42 -15.20
C PHE A 110 -22.02 1.43 -13.80
N ASN A 111 -20.95 0.66 -13.63
CA ASN A 111 -20.16 0.67 -12.41
C ASN A 111 -18.93 1.59 -12.55
N LEU A 112 -18.17 1.75 -11.47
CA LEU A 112 -16.98 2.59 -11.46
C LEU A 112 -15.88 2.07 -12.40
N SER A 113 -15.73 0.75 -12.53
CA SER A 113 -14.77 0.12 -13.44
C SER A 113 -15.16 0.26 -14.92
N ASP A 114 -16.45 0.41 -15.23
CA ASP A 114 -16.93 0.71 -16.58
C ASP A 114 -16.72 2.19 -16.93
N THR A 115 -16.83 3.07 -15.93
CA THR A 115 -16.71 4.52 -16.09
C THR A 115 -15.25 4.99 -16.10
N PHE A 116 -14.42 4.39 -15.25
CA PHE A 116 -13.03 4.76 -15.04
C PHE A 116 -12.11 3.58 -15.43
N LEU A 117 -11.38 3.74 -16.52
CA LEU A 117 -10.45 2.72 -17.01
C LEU A 117 -9.38 2.41 -15.96
N GLY A 118 -9.25 1.13 -15.59
CA GLY A 118 -8.27 0.67 -14.62
C GLY A 118 -8.67 0.91 -13.16
N PHE A 119 -9.92 1.27 -12.89
CA PHE A 119 -10.40 1.46 -11.52
C PHE A 119 -10.44 0.15 -10.73
N THR A 120 -9.79 0.18 -9.57
CA THR A 120 -9.76 -0.87 -8.54
C THR A 120 -10.27 -0.31 -7.22
N SER A 121 -10.45 -1.18 -6.21
CA SER A 121 -10.91 -0.77 -4.88
C SER A 121 -10.04 0.32 -4.24
N ASP A 122 -8.76 0.36 -4.59
CA ASP A 122 -7.74 1.19 -3.95
C ASP A 122 -7.34 2.39 -4.81
N SER A 123 -7.92 2.53 -6.01
CA SER A 123 -7.57 3.61 -6.95
C SER A 123 -7.79 5.00 -6.36
N LEU A 124 -8.92 5.21 -5.65
CA LEU A 124 -9.24 6.52 -5.05
C LEU A 124 -8.32 6.85 -3.88
N SER A 125 -7.98 5.85 -3.06
CA SER A 125 -7.00 6.01 -1.99
C SER A 125 -5.62 6.35 -2.55
N SER A 126 -5.22 5.67 -3.64
CA SER A 126 -3.95 5.92 -4.33
C SER A 126 -3.90 7.33 -4.93
N LEU A 127 -4.99 7.77 -5.58
CA LEU A 127 -5.12 9.11 -6.12
C LEU A 127 -4.99 10.16 -5.01
N LEU A 128 -5.67 9.96 -3.89
CA LEU A 128 -5.63 10.92 -2.78
C LEU A 128 -4.22 11.03 -2.18
N VAL A 129 -3.51 9.90 -2.02
CA VAL A 129 -2.09 9.91 -1.59
C VAL A 129 -1.23 10.71 -2.57
N GLN A 130 -1.39 10.49 -3.88
CA GLN A 130 -0.64 11.22 -4.91
C GLN A 130 -0.91 12.73 -4.87
N GLU A 131 -2.17 13.14 -4.76
CA GLU A 131 -2.54 14.56 -4.69
C GLU A 131 -2.01 15.24 -3.42
N ILE A 132 -2.04 14.54 -2.27
CA ILE A 132 -1.46 15.06 -1.02
C ILE A 132 0.05 15.30 -1.19
N HIS A 133 0.78 14.36 -1.80
CA HIS A 133 2.20 14.56 -2.12
C HIS A 133 2.44 15.68 -3.14
N HIS A 134 1.53 15.92 -4.07
CA HIS A 134 1.64 17.05 -5.00
C HIS A 134 1.47 18.41 -4.31
N ILE A 135 0.56 18.52 -3.34
CA ILE A 135 0.33 19.75 -2.57
C ILE A 135 1.53 20.07 -1.67
N ARG A 136 2.24 19.03 -1.20
CA ARG A 136 3.42 19.14 -0.36
C ARG A 136 4.65 18.68 -1.15
N PRO A 137 5.25 19.52 -2.01
CA PRO A 137 6.56 19.20 -2.56
C PRO A 137 7.50 18.99 -1.36
N ASP A 138 8.13 17.83 -1.30
CA ASP A 138 8.98 17.42 -0.19
C ASP A 138 9.93 18.56 0.21
N ASP A 139 9.85 19.02 1.45
CA ASP A 139 10.92 19.80 2.07
C ASP A 139 12.10 18.83 2.24
N ASP A 140 13.20 19.08 1.51
CA ASP A 140 14.48 18.36 1.57
C ASP A 140 15.01 18.13 3.00
#